data_AF-A0A146K7X5-F1
#
_entry.id   AF-A0A146K7X5-F1
#
_cell.length_a   1.000
_cell.length_b   1.000
_cell.length_c   1.000
_cell.angle_alpha   90.00
_cell.angle_beta   90.00
_cell.angle_gamma   90.00
#
_symmetry.space_group_name_H-M   'P 1'
#
loop_
_entity.id
_entity.type
_entity.pdbx_description
1 polymer ?
#
loop_
_entity_poly.entity_id
_entity_poly.type
_entity_poly.pdbx_seq_one_letter_code
_entity_poly.pdbx_strand_id
1 'polypeptide(L)'
;TTLIMDEKVKYWIDPEKSKYKNEIILSTTFTVKNEDSNPFDKEDRIIFKTFPQEVIPPEFKTQMEKEKEKIYHLFPLDFVNANQDKNYFQLQEIFSEQCKDDLNWKKNYKNNQILFQYHTIGTSVGCSHYITGCQSECFICKKFYGCRRCHDEVIDDHEFPKELTEKVKCNFCEHIQPFQSSCEKCGESFGNLRCDQCKYVYFISPDVKMAFHCPKCKVCRVGQRETQIHCDKCDACMMKWKYPNHDCIQAANCIVCLADLKSTKYDWYMLECKHQIHAACYNELIGNGNYKCPICRKFLPLKTDRQHLMERLEKFYKTIFILPQNEKLILQVKCNDCYNVSLAQLHTSGLYYCEKCKIFNGEATSQYGSFEAFQQQEVTMQPPQPNREEIMKYLTEQIKFEENLEEKIKELTGLEIQGNESLFTTLINRYNFSTIEEFMDKYLKITAE
;
A
#
# COMPACT_ATOMS: atom_id res chain seq x y z
N THR A 1 -30.63 4.84 11.50
CA THR A 1 -31.18 6.20 11.35
C THR A 1 -30.64 6.79 10.07
N THR A 2 -31.49 6.86 9.05
CA THR A 2 -31.40 7.67 7.81
C THR A 2 -30.02 8.09 7.29
N LEU A 3 -29.15 7.11 6.97
CA LEU A 3 -28.15 7.31 5.93
C LEU A 3 -28.88 7.16 4.59
N ILE A 4 -29.02 8.28 3.89
CA ILE A 4 -29.85 8.47 2.70
C ILE A 4 -29.61 7.34 1.68
N MET A 5 -30.60 6.47 1.52
CA MET A 5 -30.74 5.58 0.37
C MET A 5 -31.10 6.45 -0.82
N ASP A 6 -30.13 6.80 -1.65
CA ASP A 6 -30.39 7.47 -2.93
C ASP A 6 -29.56 6.80 -4.03
N GLU A 7 -30.25 5.97 -4.80
CA GLU A 7 -29.80 5.03 -5.84
C GLU A 7 -29.29 5.70 -7.13
N LYS A 8 -28.71 6.90 -7.05
CA LYS A 8 -28.00 7.49 -8.20
C LYS A 8 -26.59 7.85 -7.81
N VAL A 9 -25.62 7.30 -8.54
CA VAL A 9 -24.22 7.73 -8.46
C VAL A 9 -24.19 9.24 -8.72
N LYS A 10 -24.04 10.05 -7.67
CA LYS A 10 -23.92 11.51 -7.82
C LYS A 10 -22.55 11.81 -8.45
N TYR A 11 -22.46 12.89 -9.24
CA TYR A 11 -21.23 13.32 -9.92
C TYR A 11 -20.74 12.38 -11.05
N TRP A 12 -21.63 11.50 -11.51
CA TRP A 12 -21.49 10.66 -12.68
C TRP A 12 -22.30 11.26 -13.85
N ILE A 13 -21.73 11.22 -15.05
CA ILE A 13 -22.43 11.61 -16.29
C ILE A 13 -22.90 10.34 -16.99
N ASP A 14 -24.17 10.33 -17.40
CA ASP A 14 -24.74 9.27 -18.23
C ASP A 14 -23.92 9.11 -19.54
N PRO A 15 -23.23 7.97 -19.74
CA PRO A 15 -22.37 7.77 -20.88
C PRO A 15 -23.15 7.77 -22.19
N GLU A 16 -24.45 7.46 -22.21
CA GLU A 16 -25.24 7.45 -23.44
C GLU A 16 -25.49 8.83 -24.03
N LYS A 17 -25.26 9.90 -23.25
CA LYS A 17 -25.36 11.28 -23.72
C LYS A 17 -24.17 11.73 -24.59
N SER A 18 -23.10 10.94 -24.68
CA SER A 18 -21.88 11.36 -25.37
C SER A 18 -21.15 10.21 -26.04
N LYS A 19 -20.50 10.51 -27.18
CA LYS A 19 -19.52 9.62 -27.80
C LYS A 19 -18.16 9.61 -27.07
N TYR A 20 -17.90 10.60 -26.21
CA TYR A 20 -16.64 10.73 -25.47
C TYR A 20 -16.72 9.99 -24.14
N LYS A 21 -16.50 8.67 -24.17
CA LYS A 21 -16.64 7.80 -23.00
C LYS A 21 -15.29 7.53 -22.33
N ASN A 22 -15.29 7.37 -21.00
CA ASN A 22 -14.15 6.91 -20.22
C ASN A 22 -14.56 5.86 -19.18
N GLU A 23 -13.59 5.05 -18.73
CA GLU A 23 -13.79 4.10 -17.65
C GLU A 23 -13.40 4.72 -16.31
N ILE A 24 -14.21 4.45 -15.28
CA ILE A 24 -14.06 5.03 -13.96
C ILE A 24 -14.19 3.97 -12.89
N ILE A 25 -13.55 4.21 -11.74
CA ILE A 25 -13.76 3.44 -10.53
C ILE A 25 -14.97 4.00 -9.82
N LEU A 26 -15.94 3.14 -9.55
CA LEU A 26 -17.05 3.43 -8.66
C LEU A 26 -16.75 2.81 -7.30
N SER A 27 -16.80 3.64 -6.27
CA SER A 27 -16.64 3.20 -4.89
C SER A 27 -17.99 3.13 -4.23
N THR A 28 -18.29 1.95 -3.68
CA THR A 28 -19.53 1.71 -2.95
C THR A 28 -19.24 1.42 -1.49
N THR A 29 -19.82 2.22 -0.61
CA THR A 29 -19.76 2.02 0.85
C THR A 29 -21.01 1.30 1.33
N PHE A 30 -20.84 0.32 2.22
CA PHE A 30 -21.93 -0.55 2.69
C PHE A 30 -21.68 -1.07 4.10
N THR A 31 -22.71 -1.56 4.78
CA THR A 31 -22.59 -2.45 5.95
C THR A 31 -23.27 -3.79 5.65
N VAL A 32 -23.27 -4.73 6.57
CA VAL A 32 -23.98 -6.00 6.44
C VAL A 32 -25.20 -6.08 7.37
N LYS A 33 -26.18 -6.93 7.02
CA LYS A 33 -27.45 -7.08 7.76
C LYS A 33 -27.27 -7.57 9.21
N ASN A 34 -26.50 -8.63 9.41
CA ASN A 34 -26.38 -9.31 10.71
C ASN A 34 -24.93 -9.39 11.20
N GLU A 35 -24.72 -9.67 12.48
CA GLU A 35 -23.37 -9.78 13.08
C GLU A 35 -22.50 -10.85 12.41
N ASP A 36 -23.11 -11.98 12.04
CA ASP A 36 -22.45 -13.12 11.41
C ASP A 36 -22.47 -13.07 9.88
N SER A 37 -23.07 -12.02 9.28
CA SER A 37 -23.12 -11.86 7.83
C SER A 37 -21.72 -11.74 7.26
N ASN A 38 -21.51 -12.40 6.13
CA ASN A 38 -20.25 -12.36 5.41
C ASN A 38 -20.22 -11.13 4.50
N PRO A 39 -19.31 -10.15 4.68
CA PRO A 39 -19.25 -8.97 3.83
C PRO A 39 -18.97 -9.30 2.35
N PHE A 40 -18.42 -10.47 2.05
CA PHE A 40 -18.21 -10.95 0.69
C PHE A 40 -19.50 -11.38 -0.01
N ASP A 41 -20.53 -11.79 0.73
CA ASP A 41 -21.85 -12.05 0.18
C ASP A 41 -22.50 -10.73 -0.25
N LYS A 42 -23.09 -10.70 -1.46
CA LYS A 42 -23.74 -9.51 -2.01
C LYS A 42 -25.14 -9.31 -1.44
N GLU A 43 -25.85 -10.40 -1.11
CA GLU A 43 -27.23 -10.33 -0.63
C GLU A 43 -27.32 -9.75 0.79
N ASP A 44 -26.24 -9.87 1.55
CA ASP A 44 -26.14 -9.35 2.91
C ASP A 44 -25.78 -7.87 2.99
N ARG A 45 -25.45 -7.23 1.86
CA ARG A 45 -24.97 -5.85 1.85
C ARG A 45 -26.13 -4.86 1.94
N ILE A 46 -25.99 -3.92 2.85
CA ILE A 46 -26.82 -2.71 2.95
C ILE A 46 -25.99 -1.57 2.39
N ILE A 47 -26.29 -1.19 1.14
CA ILE A 47 -25.58 -0.13 0.44
C ILE A 47 -25.95 1.23 1.00
N PHE A 48 -24.94 2.03 1.37
CA PHE A 48 -25.16 3.42 1.78
C PHE A 48 -25.00 4.38 0.61
N LYS A 49 -23.94 4.25 -0.18
CA LYS A 49 -23.61 5.22 -1.22
C LYS A 49 -22.68 4.65 -2.25
N THR A 50 -22.85 5.09 -3.50
CA THR A 50 -21.88 4.85 -4.59
C THR A 50 -21.48 6.18 -5.21
N PHE A 51 -20.18 6.37 -5.45
CA PHE A 51 -19.64 7.60 -6.04
C PHE A 51 -18.43 7.31 -6.95
N PRO A 52 -18.16 8.16 -7.96
CA PRO A 52 -16.96 8.04 -8.79
C PRO A 52 -15.73 8.40 -7.95
N GLN A 53 -14.78 7.47 -7.88
CA GLN A 53 -13.53 7.65 -7.16
C GLN A 53 -12.46 8.32 -8.03
N GLU A 54 -12.19 7.73 -9.20
CA GLU A 54 -11.24 8.26 -10.16
C GLU A 54 -11.49 7.69 -11.57
N VAL A 55 -10.90 8.33 -12.58
CA VAL A 55 -10.82 7.77 -13.93
C VAL A 55 -9.71 6.73 -13.95
N ILE A 56 -9.93 5.61 -14.66
CA ILE A 56 -8.95 4.53 -14.81
C ILE A 56 -8.04 4.86 -16.00
N PRO A 57 -6.77 5.21 -15.77
CA PRO A 57 -5.83 5.37 -16.88
C PRO A 57 -5.52 3.99 -17.48
N PRO A 58 -5.27 3.90 -18.80
CA PRO A 58 -5.02 2.63 -19.49
C PRO A 58 -3.93 1.78 -18.81
N GLU A 59 -2.87 2.40 -18.33
CA GLU A 59 -1.71 1.76 -17.71
C GLU A 59 -2.01 1.12 -16.34
N PHE A 60 -3.09 1.53 -15.66
CA PHE A 60 -3.47 0.98 -14.35
C PHE A 60 -4.61 -0.06 -14.42
N LYS A 61 -5.14 -0.37 -15.60
CA LYS A 61 -6.27 -1.29 -15.76
C LYS A 61 -6.03 -2.65 -15.10
N THR A 62 -4.89 -3.28 -15.35
CA THR A 62 -4.57 -4.60 -14.79
C THR A 62 -4.48 -4.60 -13.26
N GLN A 63 -3.95 -3.52 -12.67
CA GLN A 63 -3.93 -3.37 -11.22
C GLN A 63 -5.36 -3.21 -10.69
N MET A 64 -6.19 -2.42 -11.37
CA MET A 64 -7.57 -2.18 -10.96
C MET A 64 -8.48 -3.40 -11.09
N GLU A 65 -8.23 -4.30 -12.04
CA GLU A 65 -8.94 -5.59 -12.10
C GLU A 65 -8.75 -6.39 -10.79
N LYS A 66 -7.55 -6.37 -10.20
CA LYS A 66 -7.27 -7.03 -8.91
C LYS A 66 -7.94 -6.32 -7.73
N GLU A 67 -8.24 -5.04 -7.85
CA GLU A 67 -8.89 -4.24 -6.79
C GLU A 67 -10.39 -4.54 -6.67
N LYS A 68 -11.05 -5.00 -7.74
CA LYS A 68 -12.49 -5.30 -7.76
C LYS A 68 -12.93 -6.38 -6.77
N GLU A 69 -12.04 -7.31 -6.47
CA GLU A 69 -12.35 -8.46 -5.60
C GLU A 69 -12.16 -8.15 -4.11
N LYS A 70 -11.58 -6.98 -3.79
CA LYS A 70 -11.25 -6.61 -2.42
C LYS A 70 -12.41 -5.94 -1.71
N ILE A 71 -12.49 -6.21 -0.41
CA ILE A 71 -13.37 -5.51 0.52
C ILE A 71 -12.52 -4.79 1.56
N TYR A 72 -12.69 -3.48 1.61
CA TYR A 72 -12.00 -2.58 2.52
C TYR A 72 -12.82 -2.38 3.79
N HIS A 73 -12.16 -2.49 4.95
CA HIS A 73 -12.75 -2.15 6.24
C HIS A 73 -12.42 -0.69 6.52
N LEU A 74 -13.43 0.16 6.60
CA LEU A 74 -13.24 1.61 6.67
C LEU A 74 -13.28 2.10 8.11
N PHE A 75 -14.48 2.11 8.71
CA PHE A 75 -14.74 2.74 9.99
C PHE A 75 -15.77 1.96 10.81
N PRO A 76 -15.74 2.04 12.13
CA PRO A 76 -16.89 1.74 12.97
C PRO A 76 -18.11 2.62 12.65
N LEU A 77 -19.33 2.06 12.67
CA LEU A 77 -20.54 2.82 12.38
C LEU A 77 -20.90 3.85 13.46
N ASP A 78 -20.55 3.60 14.73
CA ASP A 78 -20.67 4.59 15.81
C ASP A 78 -19.80 5.83 15.55
N PHE A 79 -18.56 5.64 15.07
CA PHE A 79 -17.70 6.74 14.62
C PHE A 79 -18.33 7.54 13.47
N VAL A 80 -18.88 6.85 12.46
CA VAL A 80 -19.57 7.51 11.34
C VAL A 80 -20.79 8.30 11.83
N ASN A 81 -21.57 7.71 12.74
CA ASN A 81 -22.75 8.35 13.33
C ASN A 81 -22.40 9.57 14.19
N ALA A 82 -21.26 9.56 14.88
CA ALA A 82 -20.77 10.71 15.64
C ALA A 82 -20.28 11.87 14.76
N ASN A 83 -20.03 11.63 13.45
CA ASN A 83 -19.43 12.58 12.51
C ASN A 83 -20.29 12.75 11.24
N GLN A 84 -21.61 12.76 11.39
CA GLN A 84 -22.56 12.81 10.25
C GLN A 84 -22.45 14.07 9.39
N ASP A 85 -21.87 15.15 9.91
CA ASP A 85 -21.62 16.39 9.16
C ASP A 85 -20.37 16.31 8.25
N LYS A 86 -19.58 15.24 8.36
CA LYS A 86 -18.35 15.03 7.60
C LYS A 86 -18.61 14.18 6.36
N ASN A 87 -17.91 14.51 5.27
CA ASN A 87 -17.89 13.65 4.09
C ASN A 87 -16.93 12.47 4.28
N TYR A 88 -17.00 11.48 3.39
CA TYR A 88 -16.18 10.26 3.44
C TYR A 88 -14.67 10.56 3.56
N PHE A 89 -14.16 11.52 2.80
CA PHE A 89 -12.75 11.88 2.83
C PHE A 89 -12.32 12.47 4.18
N GLN A 90 -13.15 13.35 4.75
CA GLN A 90 -12.91 13.92 6.08
C GLN A 90 -12.94 12.85 7.17
N LEU A 91 -13.86 11.89 7.07
CA LEU A 91 -13.91 10.74 7.98
C LEU A 91 -12.61 9.94 7.91
N GLN A 92 -12.06 9.69 6.71
CA GLN A 92 -10.77 9.01 6.56
C GLN A 92 -9.65 9.76 7.27
N GLU A 93 -9.57 11.09 7.11
CA GLU A 93 -8.53 11.91 7.76
C GLU A 93 -8.65 11.87 9.29
N ILE A 94 -9.85 12.07 9.82
CA ILE A 94 -10.11 12.09 11.27
C ILE A 94 -9.83 10.71 11.88
N PHE A 95 -10.34 9.65 11.27
CA PHE A 95 -10.16 8.29 11.78
C PHE A 95 -8.70 7.85 11.72
N SER A 96 -8.00 8.18 10.64
CA SER A 96 -6.57 7.90 10.51
C SER A 96 -5.73 8.59 11.59
N GLU A 97 -6.20 9.72 12.13
CA GLU A 97 -5.57 10.42 13.25
C GLU A 97 -5.90 9.76 14.59
N GLN A 98 -7.16 9.36 14.81
CA GLN A 98 -7.61 8.72 16.04
C GLN A 98 -7.04 7.31 16.23
N CYS A 99 -6.93 6.53 15.15
CA CYS A 99 -6.45 5.15 15.17
C CYS A 99 -4.96 5.02 14.87
N LYS A 100 -4.17 6.10 14.99
CA LYS A 100 -2.71 6.04 14.76
C LYS A 100 -2.02 4.97 15.60
N ASP A 101 -2.54 4.71 16.79
CA ASP A 101 -1.94 3.80 17.77
C ASP A 101 -2.72 2.47 17.94
N ASP A 102 -3.93 2.34 17.37
CA ASP A 102 -4.71 1.10 17.39
C ASP A 102 -5.13 0.66 15.99
N LEU A 103 -4.28 -0.17 15.39
CA LEU A 103 -4.49 -0.76 14.07
C LEU A 103 -5.38 -2.01 14.11
N ASN A 104 -5.69 -2.50 15.30
CA ASN A 104 -6.51 -3.70 15.51
C ASN A 104 -7.94 -3.36 15.94
N TRP A 105 -8.35 -2.09 15.84
CA TRP A 105 -9.67 -1.59 16.20
C TRP A 105 -10.82 -2.50 15.73
N LYS A 106 -10.70 -3.09 14.53
CA LYS A 106 -11.69 -4.00 13.94
C LYS A 106 -12.05 -5.20 14.81
N LYS A 107 -11.12 -5.68 15.65
CA LYS A 107 -11.37 -6.82 16.57
C LYS A 107 -12.41 -6.48 17.63
N ASN A 108 -12.62 -5.19 17.89
CA ASN A 108 -13.57 -4.69 18.88
C ASN A 108 -15.00 -4.55 18.33
N TYR A 109 -15.22 -4.83 17.03
CA TYR A 109 -16.49 -4.62 16.35
C TYR A 109 -16.96 -5.88 15.62
N LYS A 110 -18.27 -6.10 15.59
CA LYS A 110 -18.94 -7.10 14.74
C LYS A 110 -19.07 -6.58 13.31
N ASN A 111 -19.29 -7.48 12.33
CA ASN A 111 -19.33 -7.07 10.92
C ASN A 111 -20.43 -6.04 10.63
N ASN A 112 -21.64 -6.20 11.17
CA ASN A 112 -22.74 -5.23 11.00
C ASN A 112 -22.48 -3.86 11.67
N GLN A 113 -21.44 -3.74 12.49
CA GLN A 113 -21.01 -2.50 13.13
C GLN A 113 -19.89 -1.79 12.34
N ILE A 114 -19.45 -2.35 11.21
CA ILE A 114 -18.35 -1.83 10.41
C ILE A 114 -18.89 -1.31 9.08
N LEU A 115 -18.40 -0.13 8.68
CA LEU A 115 -18.53 0.38 7.33
C LEU A 115 -17.45 -0.26 6.44
N PHE A 116 -17.90 -0.91 5.37
CA PHE A 116 -17.05 -1.49 4.34
C PHE A 116 -17.09 -0.71 3.04
N GLN A 117 -16.11 -0.96 2.17
CA GLN A 117 -16.09 -0.46 0.80
C GLN A 117 -15.64 -1.55 -0.18
N TYR A 118 -16.22 -1.51 -1.38
CA TYR A 118 -15.73 -2.24 -2.53
C TYR A 118 -15.72 -1.34 -3.76
N HIS A 119 -15.00 -1.78 -4.80
CA HIS A 119 -14.87 -1.05 -6.06
C HIS A 119 -15.50 -1.83 -7.21
N THR A 120 -16.11 -1.10 -8.14
CA THR A 120 -16.56 -1.62 -9.43
C THR A 120 -16.08 -0.71 -10.56
N ILE A 121 -16.12 -1.19 -11.79
CA ILE A 121 -15.85 -0.35 -12.96
C ILE A 121 -17.18 0.13 -13.53
N GLY A 122 -17.25 1.44 -13.76
CA GLY A 122 -18.32 2.09 -14.50
C GLY A 122 -17.79 2.78 -15.75
N THR A 123 -18.71 3.24 -16.60
CA THR A 123 -18.41 4.12 -17.73
C THR A 123 -19.02 5.49 -17.49
N SER A 124 -18.32 6.56 -17.84
CA SER A 124 -18.85 7.92 -17.81
C SER A 124 -18.40 8.73 -19.04
N VAL A 125 -18.58 10.04 -19.02
CA VAL A 125 -18.21 10.97 -20.09
C VAL A 125 -16.95 11.74 -19.70
N GLY A 126 -15.99 11.82 -20.62
CA GLY A 126 -14.77 12.58 -20.41
C GLY A 126 -13.57 12.05 -21.18
N CYS A 127 -12.41 12.06 -20.53
CA CYS A 127 -11.14 11.60 -21.08
C CYS A 127 -10.45 10.60 -20.14
N SER A 128 -9.27 10.10 -20.51
CA SER A 128 -8.46 9.18 -19.69
C SER A 128 -8.01 9.75 -18.34
N HIS A 129 -8.20 11.06 -18.10
CA HIS A 129 -7.77 11.71 -16.86
C HIS A 129 -8.91 12.27 -16.00
N TYR A 130 -10.01 12.70 -16.60
CA TYR A 130 -11.08 13.42 -15.91
C TYR A 130 -12.47 13.07 -16.46
N ILE A 131 -13.47 13.00 -15.57
CA ILE A 131 -14.88 13.02 -15.92
C ILE A 131 -15.25 14.46 -16.24
N THR A 132 -15.58 14.78 -17.48
CA THR A 132 -15.83 16.17 -17.91
C THR A 132 -16.80 16.22 -19.08
N GLY A 133 -17.64 17.25 -19.10
CA GLY A 133 -18.57 17.49 -20.19
C GLY A 133 -17.99 18.29 -21.36
N CYS A 134 -16.70 18.65 -21.35
CA CYS A 134 -16.10 19.40 -22.46
C CYS A 134 -14.64 19.02 -22.76
N GLN A 135 -14.16 19.43 -23.94
CA GLN A 135 -12.76 19.42 -24.35
C GLN A 135 -12.22 20.86 -24.36
N SER A 136 -10.97 21.06 -23.94
CA SER A 136 -10.30 22.35 -23.93
C SER A 136 -9.52 22.60 -25.23
N GLU A 137 -9.61 23.81 -25.77
CA GLU A 137 -8.78 24.25 -26.91
C GLU A 137 -7.33 24.54 -26.45
N CYS A 138 -6.36 23.97 -27.14
CA CYS A 138 -4.97 24.40 -27.02
C CYS A 138 -4.75 25.68 -27.84
N PHE A 139 -4.24 26.73 -27.20
CA PHE A 139 -4.03 28.03 -27.85
C PHE A 139 -2.99 27.96 -28.99
N ILE A 140 -2.01 27.07 -28.91
CA ILE A 140 -0.92 26.99 -29.90
C ILE A 140 -1.38 26.19 -31.12
N CYS A 141 -1.81 24.93 -30.94
CA CYS A 141 -2.16 24.07 -32.06
C CYS A 141 -3.62 24.19 -32.54
N LYS A 142 -4.47 24.98 -31.83
CA LYS A 142 -5.89 25.23 -32.14
C LYS A 142 -6.74 23.97 -32.27
N LYS A 143 -6.34 22.91 -31.58
CA LYS A 143 -7.07 21.63 -31.50
C LYS A 143 -7.67 21.45 -30.11
N PHE A 144 -8.71 20.61 -30.03
CA PHE A 144 -9.44 20.32 -28.80
C PHE A 144 -9.01 18.98 -28.22
N TYR A 145 -8.72 18.98 -26.92
CA TYR A 145 -8.29 17.79 -26.18
C TYR A 145 -9.12 17.63 -24.92
N GLY A 146 -9.32 16.38 -24.47
CA GLY A 146 -10.10 16.10 -23.27
C GLY A 146 -9.58 16.83 -22.02
N CYS A 147 -8.27 17.00 -21.92
CA CYS A 147 -7.63 17.92 -20.99
C CYS A 147 -6.19 18.22 -21.43
N ARG A 148 -5.47 19.03 -20.63
CA ARG A 148 -4.03 19.31 -20.85
C ARG A 148 -3.15 18.07 -20.92
N ARG A 149 -3.44 17.05 -20.10
CA ARG A 149 -2.63 15.81 -20.08
C ARG A 149 -2.85 14.99 -21.35
N CYS A 150 -4.10 14.89 -21.82
CA CYS A 150 -4.36 14.26 -23.12
C CYS A 150 -3.63 14.95 -24.27
N HIS A 151 -3.36 16.25 -24.16
CA HIS A 151 -2.55 16.98 -25.13
C HIS A 151 -1.07 16.64 -24.97
N ASP A 152 -0.52 16.82 -23.77
CA ASP A 152 0.91 16.66 -23.48
C ASP A 152 1.37 15.18 -23.65
N GLU A 153 0.45 14.22 -23.63
CA GLU A 153 0.73 12.80 -23.92
C GLU A 153 0.87 12.49 -25.42
N VAL A 154 0.37 13.36 -26.31
CA VAL A 154 0.35 13.11 -27.76
C VAL A 154 1.06 14.20 -28.58
N ILE A 155 1.43 15.31 -27.94
CA ILE A 155 2.11 16.45 -28.55
C ILE A 155 3.42 16.69 -27.79
N ASP A 156 4.54 16.38 -28.43
CA ASP A 156 5.88 16.57 -27.85
C ASP A 156 6.46 17.98 -28.13
N ASP A 157 5.92 18.69 -29.13
CA ASP A 157 6.46 19.98 -29.59
C ASP A 157 6.28 21.12 -28.56
N HIS A 158 5.23 21.06 -27.73
CA HIS A 158 4.94 22.07 -26.72
C HIS A 158 4.00 21.54 -25.63
N GLU A 159 4.07 22.14 -24.45
CA GLU A 159 3.09 21.90 -23.38
C GLU A 159 1.80 22.69 -23.62
N PHE A 160 0.68 22.15 -23.14
CA PHE A 160 -0.62 22.79 -23.22
C PHE A 160 -0.64 24.12 -22.44
N PRO A 161 -0.84 25.28 -23.10
CA PRO A 161 -0.77 26.60 -22.47
C PRO A 161 -2.08 26.92 -21.73
N LYS A 162 -2.27 26.28 -20.57
CA LYS A 162 -3.53 26.29 -19.80
C LYS A 162 -4.12 27.69 -19.55
N GLU A 163 -3.29 28.70 -19.32
CA GLU A 163 -3.74 30.07 -19.00
C GLU A 163 -4.35 30.78 -20.22
N LEU A 164 -4.01 30.33 -21.43
CA LEU A 164 -4.45 30.93 -22.70
C LEU A 164 -5.67 30.22 -23.31
N THR A 165 -6.23 29.22 -22.62
CA THR A 165 -7.44 28.53 -23.09
C THR A 165 -8.65 29.44 -22.96
N GLU A 166 -9.22 29.81 -24.12
CA GLU A 166 -10.41 30.66 -24.21
C GLU A 166 -11.67 29.88 -24.57
N LYS A 167 -11.53 28.77 -25.31
CA LYS A 167 -12.66 28.01 -25.87
C LYS A 167 -12.70 26.58 -25.35
N VAL A 168 -13.91 26.06 -25.26
CA VAL A 168 -14.21 24.66 -24.99
C VAL A 168 -15.19 24.12 -26.01
N LYS A 169 -15.13 22.82 -26.27
CA LYS A 169 -16.09 22.09 -27.10
C LYS A 169 -16.90 21.15 -26.23
N CYS A 170 -18.23 21.24 -26.32
CA CYS A 170 -19.16 20.40 -25.56
C CYS A 170 -19.05 18.92 -25.98
N ASN A 171 -18.95 18.01 -25.00
CA ASN A 171 -18.93 16.56 -25.25
C ASN A 171 -20.31 15.99 -25.63
N PHE A 172 -21.39 16.74 -25.38
CA PHE A 172 -22.77 16.28 -25.63
C PHE A 172 -23.30 16.69 -27.00
N CYS A 173 -23.06 17.93 -27.42
CA CYS A 173 -23.60 18.48 -28.67
C CYS A 173 -22.54 19.08 -29.61
N GLU A 174 -21.25 18.96 -29.26
CA GLU A 174 -20.10 19.44 -30.04
C GLU A 174 -20.06 20.95 -30.31
N HIS A 175 -20.90 21.73 -29.63
CA HIS A 175 -20.87 23.18 -29.72
C HIS A 175 -19.56 23.74 -29.13
N ILE A 176 -18.91 24.62 -29.89
CA ILE A 176 -17.71 25.35 -29.45
C ILE A 176 -18.15 26.70 -28.89
N GLN A 177 -17.69 27.02 -27.69
CA GLN A 177 -18.09 28.20 -26.94
C GLN A 177 -16.93 28.71 -26.07
N PRO A 178 -17.02 29.92 -25.50
CA PRO A 178 -16.09 30.40 -24.50
C PRO A 178 -16.03 29.47 -23.27
N PHE A 179 -14.90 29.48 -22.57
CA PHE A 179 -14.67 28.68 -21.35
C PHE A 179 -15.70 29.03 -20.27
N GLN A 180 -16.58 28.08 -19.95
CA GLN A 180 -17.64 28.20 -18.96
C GLN A 180 -17.86 26.87 -18.23
N SER A 181 -18.81 26.83 -17.29
CA SER A 181 -19.15 25.62 -16.52
C SER A 181 -20.24 24.76 -17.15
N SER A 182 -20.92 25.24 -18.19
CA SER A 182 -22.05 24.57 -18.84
C SER A 182 -22.16 24.94 -20.31
N CYS A 183 -22.84 24.10 -21.09
CA CYS A 183 -23.03 24.35 -22.50
C CYS A 183 -24.10 25.43 -22.75
N GLU A 184 -23.77 26.45 -23.54
CA GLU A 184 -24.74 27.52 -23.91
C GLU A 184 -25.84 27.00 -24.85
N LYS A 185 -25.58 25.92 -25.59
CA LYS A 185 -26.52 25.34 -26.56
C LYS A 185 -27.45 24.28 -25.96
N CYS A 186 -26.90 23.30 -25.24
CA CYS A 186 -27.68 22.18 -24.71
C CYS A 186 -27.92 22.23 -23.19
N GLY A 187 -27.37 23.21 -22.49
CA GLY A 187 -27.57 23.41 -21.04
C GLY A 187 -26.84 22.41 -20.13
N GLU A 188 -26.27 21.33 -20.67
CA GLU A 188 -25.55 20.32 -19.89
C GLU A 188 -24.32 20.92 -19.18
N SER A 189 -24.08 20.47 -17.95
CA SER A 189 -22.93 20.92 -17.15
C SER A 189 -21.64 20.24 -17.59
N PHE A 190 -20.54 20.98 -17.59
CA PHE A 190 -19.20 20.46 -17.87
C PHE A 190 -18.50 19.92 -16.62
N GLY A 191 -18.97 20.30 -15.42
CA GLY A 191 -18.38 19.88 -14.15
C GLY A 191 -18.93 20.64 -12.96
N ASN A 192 -18.65 20.10 -11.77
CA ASN A 192 -18.96 20.75 -10.48
C ASN A 192 -17.72 21.41 -9.84
N LEU A 193 -16.52 21.17 -10.38
CA LEU A 193 -15.30 21.86 -10.00
C LEU A 193 -14.70 22.57 -11.20
N ARG A 194 -14.52 23.89 -11.06
CA ARG A 194 -13.92 24.77 -12.07
C ARG A 194 -12.76 25.55 -11.47
N CYS A 195 -11.69 25.70 -12.24
CA CYS A 195 -10.63 26.64 -11.93
C CYS A 195 -10.41 27.59 -13.12
N ASP A 196 -10.65 28.89 -12.91
CA ASP A 196 -10.45 29.90 -13.95
C ASP A 196 -8.99 30.19 -14.27
N GLN A 197 -8.09 30.01 -13.29
CA GLN A 197 -6.65 30.22 -13.49
C GLN A 197 -6.04 29.08 -14.30
N CYS A 198 -6.46 27.84 -14.04
CA CYS A 198 -5.97 26.66 -14.76
C CYS A 198 -6.83 26.26 -15.96
N LYS A 199 -7.93 26.99 -16.22
CA LYS A 199 -8.90 26.77 -17.32
C LYS A 199 -9.34 25.31 -17.49
N TYR A 200 -9.76 24.67 -16.41
CA TYR A 200 -10.38 23.35 -16.47
C TYR A 200 -11.71 23.32 -15.71
N VAL A 201 -12.56 22.40 -16.12
CA VAL A 201 -13.83 22.07 -15.46
C VAL A 201 -14.07 20.56 -15.55
N TYR A 202 -14.36 19.93 -14.40
CA TYR A 202 -14.62 18.49 -14.34
C TYR A 202 -15.56 18.14 -13.18
N PHE A 203 -16.09 16.91 -13.22
CA PHE A 203 -16.88 16.33 -12.15
C PHE A 203 -15.97 15.64 -11.14
N ILE A 204 -16.20 15.91 -9.86
CA ILE A 204 -15.52 15.27 -8.74
C ILE A 204 -16.51 15.04 -7.59
N SER A 205 -16.46 13.87 -6.98
CA SER A 205 -17.26 13.60 -5.79
C SER A 205 -16.71 14.39 -4.59
N PRO A 206 -17.56 14.97 -3.72
CA PRO A 206 -17.11 15.53 -2.43
C PRO A 206 -16.59 14.45 -1.48
N ASP A 207 -16.85 13.18 -1.78
CA ASP A 207 -16.32 12.03 -1.05
C ASP A 207 -14.88 11.68 -1.46
N VAL A 208 -14.31 12.31 -2.48
CA VAL A 208 -12.90 12.12 -2.82
C VAL A 208 -12.08 13.37 -2.47
N LYS A 209 -10.76 13.24 -2.53
CA LYS A 209 -9.85 14.37 -2.36
C LYS A 209 -10.20 15.45 -3.40
N MET A 210 -10.78 16.56 -2.94
CA MET A 210 -11.08 17.72 -3.78
C MET A 210 -9.79 18.31 -4.37
N ALA A 211 -9.91 19.22 -5.33
CA ALA A 211 -8.74 19.99 -5.80
C ALA A 211 -8.90 21.47 -5.51
N PHE A 212 -7.79 22.13 -5.25
CA PHE A 212 -7.71 23.56 -4.99
C PHE A 212 -6.58 24.19 -5.81
N HIS A 213 -6.74 25.45 -6.21
CA HIS A 213 -5.66 26.18 -6.85
C HIS A 213 -4.65 26.67 -5.81
N CYS A 214 -3.37 26.35 -6.00
CA CYS A 214 -2.29 26.94 -5.23
C CYS A 214 -1.65 28.09 -6.02
N PRO A 215 -1.81 29.36 -5.59
CA PRO A 215 -1.26 30.51 -6.31
C PRO A 215 0.27 30.48 -6.44
N LYS A 216 0.97 29.90 -5.45
CA LYS A 216 2.43 29.79 -5.45
C LYS A 216 2.92 28.72 -6.43
N CYS A 217 2.28 27.56 -6.46
CA CYS A 217 2.60 26.53 -7.45
C CYS A 217 2.04 26.82 -8.85
N LYS A 218 1.10 27.78 -8.99
CA LYS A 218 0.39 28.10 -10.23
C LYS A 218 -0.29 26.90 -10.90
N VAL A 219 -0.68 25.92 -10.09
CA VAL A 219 -1.38 24.70 -10.51
C VAL A 219 -2.39 24.31 -9.45
N CYS A 220 -3.41 23.57 -9.88
CA CYS A 220 -4.30 22.95 -8.93
C CYS A 220 -3.69 21.68 -8.34
N ARG A 221 -3.80 21.57 -7.02
CA ARG A 221 -3.31 20.45 -6.22
C ARG A 221 -4.50 19.72 -5.60
N VAL A 222 -4.30 18.46 -5.27
CA VAL A 222 -5.30 17.61 -4.62
C VAL A 222 -5.25 17.87 -3.10
N GLY A 223 -6.40 18.16 -2.49
CA GLY A 223 -6.57 18.50 -1.07
C GLY A 223 -7.69 19.53 -0.84
N GLN A 224 -8.07 19.75 0.42
CA GLN A 224 -9.00 20.82 0.81
C GLN A 224 -8.22 22.11 1.08
N ARG A 225 -8.68 23.25 0.53
CA ARG A 225 -7.95 24.52 0.64
C ARG A 225 -7.70 24.93 2.09
N GLU A 226 -8.64 24.58 2.96
CA GLU A 226 -8.69 24.89 4.39
C GLU A 226 -7.67 24.08 5.18
N THR A 227 -7.30 22.89 4.71
CA THR A 227 -6.34 21.99 5.38
C THR A 227 -4.95 22.05 4.77
N GLN A 228 -4.76 22.81 3.69
CA GLN A 228 -3.51 22.85 2.92
C GLN A 228 -2.72 24.15 3.14
N ILE A 229 -1.40 24.04 3.08
CA ILE A 229 -0.46 25.16 3.13
C ILE A 229 0.70 24.89 2.17
N HIS A 230 1.20 25.95 1.52
CA HIS A 230 2.40 25.88 0.69
C HIS A 230 3.62 26.26 1.53
N CYS A 231 4.63 25.39 1.56
CA CYS A 231 5.93 25.69 2.15
C CYS A 231 6.88 26.23 1.09
N ASP A 232 7.28 27.49 1.21
CA ASP A 232 8.14 28.17 0.23
C ASP A 232 9.54 27.53 0.14
N LYS A 233 10.06 27.06 1.27
CA LYS A 233 11.39 26.42 1.32
C LYS A 233 11.40 25.08 0.56
N CYS A 234 10.30 24.35 0.66
CA CYS A 234 10.15 23.04 0.04
C CYS A 234 9.59 23.13 -1.39
N ASP A 235 9.05 24.30 -1.76
CA ASP A 235 8.30 24.56 -2.99
C ASP A 235 7.18 23.52 -3.23
N ALA A 236 6.44 23.21 -2.16
CA ALA A 236 5.44 22.14 -2.14
C ALA A 236 4.22 22.47 -1.26
N CYS A 237 3.05 21.97 -1.66
CA CYS A 237 1.84 21.99 -0.83
C CYS A 237 1.78 20.77 0.08
N MET A 238 1.35 20.98 1.32
CA MET A 238 1.21 19.94 2.33
C MET A 238 0.08 20.26 3.31
N MET A 239 -0.29 19.26 4.11
CA MET A 239 -1.27 19.43 5.18
C MET A 239 -0.76 20.40 6.25
N LYS A 240 -1.63 21.32 6.71
CA LYS A 240 -1.33 22.32 7.74
C LYS A 240 -0.80 21.71 9.03
N TRP A 241 -1.33 20.58 9.45
CA TRP A 241 -0.88 19.91 10.67
C TRP A 241 0.55 19.34 10.57
N LYS A 242 1.03 19.04 9.35
CA LYS A 242 2.42 18.61 9.11
C LYS A 242 3.39 19.80 9.05
N TYR A 243 2.89 21.00 8.74
CA TYR A 243 3.73 22.16 8.49
C TYR A 243 4.65 22.57 9.65
N PRO A 244 4.27 22.51 10.94
CA PRO A 244 5.18 22.88 12.02
C PRO A 244 6.37 21.92 12.19
N ASN A 245 6.20 20.64 11.86
CA ASN A 245 7.14 19.56 12.22
C ASN A 245 7.75 18.88 10.99
N HIS A 246 7.55 19.40 9.78
CA HIS A 246 8.13 18.79 8.58
C HIS A 246 9.60 19.12 8.45
N ASP A 247 10.41 18.11 8.14
CA ASP A 247 11.76 18.31 7.63
C ASP A 247 11.66 18.94 6.25
N CYS A 248 12.03 20.21 6.12
CA CYS A 248 11.89 20.86 4.84
C CYS A 248 12.97 20.40 3.86
N ILE A 249 12.56 19.49 2.97
CA ILE A 249 13.38 18.90 1.92
C ILE A 249 12.59 19.04 0.62
N GLN A 250 13.27 19.48 -0.44
CA GLN A 250 12.66 19.63 -1.75
C GLN A 250 12.33 18.25 -2.34
N ALA A 251 11.17 18.17 -3.00
CA ALA A 251 10.79 16.97 -3.73
C ALA A 251 11.82 16.69 -4.83
N ALA A 252 12.29 15.44 -4.90
CA ALA A 252 13.26 14.97 -5.88
C ALA A 252 12.58 13.91 -6.78
N ASN A 253 13.35 12.97 -7.30
CA ASN A 253 12.82 11.87 -8.11
C ASN A 253 12.45 10.66 -7.25
N CYS A 254 11.45 9.90 -7.67
CA CYS A 254 11.13 8.61 -7.09
C CYS A 254 12.32 7.65 -7.26
N ILE A 255 12.79 7.02 -6.19
CA ILE A 255 13.93 6.07 -6.25
C ILE A 255 13.65 4.76 -6.99
N VAL A 256 12.41 4.51 -7.41
CA VAL A 256 12.03 3.30 -8.15
C VAL A 256 11.84 3.62 -9.63
N CYS A 257 10.94 4.54 -9.96
CA CYS A 257 10.61 4.86 -11.36
C CYS A 257 11.34 6.08 -11.93
N LEU A 258 12.15 6.77 -11.12
CA LEU A 258 12.90 7.98 -11.49
C LEU A 258 12.05 9.18 -11.93
N ALA A 259 10.73 9.07 -11.92
CA ALA A 259 9.82 10.17 -12.23
C ALA A 259 9.88 11.28 -11.17
N ASP A 260 9.65 12.51 -11.61
CA ASP A 260 9.65 13.71 -10.77
C ASP A 260 8.49 13.69 -9.75
N LEU A 261 8.80 13.87 -8.47
CA LEU A 261 7.81 13.95 -7.38
C LEU A 261 7.29 15.37 -7.15
N LYS A 262 7.87 16.39 -7.79
CA LYS A 262 7.41 17.78 -7.63
C LYS A 262 6.11 18.05 -8.40
N SER A 263 6.01 17.51 -9.61
CA SER A 263 4.89 17.71 -10.52
C SER A 263 3.81 16.60 -10.44
N THR A 264 4.09 15.50 -9.73
CA THR A 264 3.15 14.37 -9.60
C THR A 264 1.85 14.75 -8.88
N LYS A 265 0.75 14.08 -9.25
CA LYS A 265 -0.54 14.12 -8.52
C LYS A 265 -0.64 13.03 -7.45
N TYR A 266 0.27 12.05 -7.48
CA TYR A 266 0.21 10.87 -6.64
C TYR A 266 0.90 11.14 -5.31
N ASP A 267 0.40 10.52 -4.24
CA ASP A 267 1.04 10.60 -2.93
C ASP A 267 2.44 9.95 -3.00
N TRP A 268 3.37 10.46 -2.20
CA TRP A 268 4.72 9.93 -2.07
C TRP A 268 5.17 9.98 -0.62
N TYR A 269 6.13 9.13 -0.28
CA TYR A 269 6.70 9.00 1.04
C TYR A 269 8.16 9.45 1.03
N MET A 270 8.55 10.12 2.11
CA MET A 270 9.94 10.29 2.46
C MET A 270 10.33 9.15 3.39
N LEU A 271 11.29 8.33 2.98
CA LEU A 271 11.83 7.26 3.80
C LEU A 271 12.67 7.83 4.94
N GLU A 272 12.96 7.01 5.96
CA GLU A 272 13.86 7.40 7.07
C GLU A 272 15.27 7.75 6.57
N CYS A 273 15.72 7.09 5.50
CA CYS A 273 16.96 7.41 4.79
C CYS A 273 16.90 8.68 3.90
N LYS A 274 15.80 9.44 3.97
CA LYS A 274 15.49 10.68 3.24
C LYS A 274 15.31 10.56 1.73
N HIS A 275 15.51 9.36 1.17
CA HIS A 275 15.10 9.05 -0.19
C HIS A 275 13.58 9.06 -0.33
N GLN A 276 13.09 9.43 -1.51
CA GLN A 276 11.67 9.67 -1.76
C GLN A 276 11.11 8.64 -2.75
N ILE A 277 9.88 8.21 -2.54
CA ILE A 277 9.25 7.12 -3.32
C ILE A 277 7.74 7.37 -3.47
N HIS A 278 7.17 7.14 -4.64
CA HIS A 278 5.70 7.14 -4.80
C HIS A 278 5.05 6.11 -3.88
N ALA A 279 3.86 6.40 -3.34
CA ALA A 279 3.11 5.44 -2.53
C ALA A 279 2.82 4.13 -3.28
N ALA A 280 2.49 4.23 -4.58
CA ALA A 280 2.30 3.08 -5.45
C ALA A 280 3.58 2.24 -5.61
N CYS A 281 4.71 2.89 -5.92
CA CYS A 281 6.00 2.21 -6.03
C CYS A 281 6.43 1.56 -4.71
N TYR A 282 6.15 2.20 -3.57
CA TYR A 282 6.41 1.62 -2.25
C TYR A 282 5.61 0.33 -2.04
N ASN A 283 4.30 0.36 -2.30
CA ASN A 283 3.43 -0.80 -2.13
C ASN A 283 3.86 -1.98 -3.02
N GLU A 284 4.23 -1.70 -4.27
CA GLU A 284 4.75 -2.70 -5.20
C GLU A 284 6.07 -3.30 -4.72
N LEU A 285 7.00 -2.46 -4.26
CA LEU A 285 8.30 -2.88 -3.76
C LEU A 285 8.16 -3.82 -2.55
N ILE A 286 7.33 -3.43 -1.57
CA ILE A 286 7.03 -4.24 -0.37
C ILE A 286 6.29 -5.54 -0.75
N GLY A 287 5.29 -5.45 -1.63
CA GLY A 287 4.51 -6.60 -2.10
C GLY A 287 5.36 -7.66 -2.80
N ASN A 288 6.41 -7.23 -3.50
CA ASN A 288 7.38 -8.11 -4.17
C ASN A 288 8.51 -8.61 -3.24
N GLY A 289 8.45 -8.32 -1.93
CA GLY A 289 9.44 -8.77 -0.96
C GLY A 289 10.74 -7.96 -0.92
N ASN A 290 10.77 -6.77 -1.53
CA ASN A 290 11.94 -5.90 -1.55
C ASN A 290 11.88 -4.86 -0.42
N TYR A 291 12.55 -5.15 0.70
CA TYR A 291 12.48 -4.35 1.92
C TYR A 291 13.68 -3.40 2.14
N LYS A 292 14.50 -3.21 1.11
CA LYS A 292 15.71 -2.37 1.17
C LYS A 292 15.58 -1.20 0.19
N CYS A 293 16.03 -0.03 0.59
CA CYS A 293 16.13 1.13 -0.28
C CYS A 293 17.05 0.81 -1.48
N PRO A 294 16.59 0.99 -2.74
CA PRO A 294 17.41 0.73 -3.93
C PRO A 294 18.69 1.57 -4.00
N ILE A 295 18.70 2.75 -3.38
CA ILE A 295 19.85 3.67 -3.44
C ILE A 295 20.88 3.37 -2.36
N CYS A 296 20.44 3.25 -1.11
CA CYS A 296 21.36 3.17 0.04
C CYS A 296 21.22 1.89 0.87
N ARG A 297 20.37 0.94 0.46
CA ARG A 297 20.18 -0.38 1.08
C ARG A 297 19.62 -0.38 2.51
N LYS A 298 19.35 0.80 3.08
CA LYS A 298 18.69 0.97 4.39
C LYS A 298 17.30 0.34 4.41
N PHE A 299 16.85 -0.03 5.60
CA PHE A 299 15.55 -0.68 5.79
C PHE A 299 14.42 0.26 5.37
N LEU A 300 13.57 -0.21 4.47
CA LEU A 300 12.58 0.61 3.76
C LEU A 300 11.18 0.63 4.39
N PRO A 301 10.64 -0.47 4.95
CA PRO A 301 9.29 -0.51 5.49
C PRO A 301 9.02 0.59 6.52
N LEU A 302 7.89 1.28 6.37
CA LEU A 302 7.47 2.36 7.24
C LEU A 302 6.38 1.89 8.22
N LYS A 303 6.36 2.47 9.42
CA LYS A 303 5.27 2.35 10.40
C LYS A 303 4.78 0.89 10.60
N THR A 304 3.54 0.61 10.19
CA THR A 304 2.83 -0.65 10.38
C THR A 304 3.45 -1.79 9.58
N ASP A 305 3.91 -1.49 8.37
CA ASP A 305 4.60 -2.47 7.53
C ASP A 305 5.92 -2.87 8.18
N ARG A 306 6.62 -1.91 8.81
CA ARG A 306 7.83 -2.17 9.60
C ARG A 306 7.53 -3.12 10.74
N GLN A 307 6.49 -2.83 11.53
CA GLN A 307 6.12 -3.65 12.68
C GLN A 307 5.77 -5.08 12.27
N HIS A 308 4.81 -5.24 11.35
CA HIS A 308 4.37 -6.57 10.92
C HIS A 308 5.49 -7.38 10.26
N LEU A 309 6.34 -6.72 9.45
CA LEU A 309 7.47 -7.40 8.85
C LEU A 309 8.50 -7.81 9.90
N MET A 310 8.82 -6.94 10.86
CA MET A 310 9.76 -7.27 11.93
C MET A 310 9.25 -8.43 12.77
N GLU A 311 7.98 -8.44 13.19
CA GLU A 311 7.37 -9.56 13.90
C GLU A 311 7.46 -10.87 13.10
N ARG A 312 7.21 -10.82 11.79
CA ARG A 312 7.33 -11.97 10.90
C ARG A 312 8.78 -12.45 10.76
N LEU A 313 9.74 -11.53 10.59
CA LEU A 313 11.16 -11.85 10.46
C LEU A 313 11.72 -12.41 11.76
N GLU A 314 11.34 -11.85 12.91
CA GLU A 314 11.71 -12.37 14.23
C GLU A 314 11.17 -13.78 14.45
N LYS A 315 9.88 -14.00 14.15
CA LYS A 315 9.29 -15.33 14.23
C LYS A 315 10.04 -16.31 13.34
N PHE A 316 10.27 -15.93 12.08
CA PHE A 316 10.97 -16.78 11.11
C PHE A 316 12.42 -17.08 11.54
N TYR A 317 13.14 -16.08 12.07
CA TYR A 317 14.50 -16.25 12.58
C TYR A 317 14.56 -17.16 13.81
N LYS A 318 13.54 -17.09 14.69
CA LYS A 318 13.41 -17.97 15.88
C LYS A 318 12.87 -19.36 15.56
N THR A 319 12.44 -19.61 14.33
CA THR A 319 11.93 -20.91 13.87
C THR A 319 13.01 -21.71 13.13
N ILE A 320 13.93 -21.04 12.45
CA ILE A 320 14.97 -21.71 11.66
C ILE A 320 16.18 -22.00 12.55
N PHE A 321 16.52 -23.27 12.64
CA PHE A 321 17.69 -23.72 13.37
C PHE A 321 18.98 -23.52 12.57
N ILE A 322 20.08 -23.25 13.26
CA ILE A 322 21.43 -23.34 12.68
C ILE A 322 21.71 -24.79 12.27
N LEU A 323 22.24 -25.01 11.06
CA LEU A 323 22.67 -26.35 10.66
C LEU A 323 23.94 -26.73 11.42
N PRO A 324 24.12 -28.00 11.85
CA PRO A 324 25.31 -28.41 12.60
C PRO A 324 26.64 -28.06 11.93
N GLN A 325 26.72 -28.19 10.59
CA GLN A 325 27.90 -27.78 9.81
C GLN A 325 28.21 -26.27 9.87
N ASN A 326 27.24 -25.45 10.26
CA ASN A 326 27.35 -24.00 10.36
C ASN A 326 27.51 -23.51 11.81
N GLU A 327 27.43 -24.40 12.81
CA GLU A 327 27.44 -24.05 14.23
C GLU A 327 28.64 -23.16 14.61
N LYS A 328 29.82 -23.50 14.09
CA LYS A 328 31.08 -22.77 14.32
C LYS A 328 31.43 -21.79 13.21
N LEU A 329 30.60 -21.67 12.16
CA LEU A 329 30.83 -20.75 11.06
C LEU A 329 30.36 -19.35 11.45
N ILE A 330 31.30 -18.54 11.93
CA ILE A 330 31.04 -17.15 12.32
C ILE A 330 31.41 -16.20 11.19
N LEU A 331 30.48 -15.35 10.82
CA LEU A 331 30.64 -14.31 9.83
C LEU A 331 30.74 -12.95 10.50
N GLN A 332 31.55 -12.08 9.90
CA GLN A 332 31.45 -10.66 10.17
C GLN A 332 30.28 -10.10 9.35
N VAL A 333 29.32 -9.46 10.04
CA VAL A 333 28.13 -8.86 9.46
C VAL A 333 28.18 -7.35 9.65
N LYS A 334 27.87 -6.60 8.59
CA LYS A 334 27.72 -5.15 8.63
C LYS A 334 26.25 -4.76 8.50
N CYS A 335 25.74 -3.94 9.42
CA CYS A 335 24.39 -3.39 9.32
C CYS A 335 24.31 -2.27 8.27
N ASN A 336 23.38 -2.36 7.32
CA ASN A 336 23.20 -1.33 6.29
C ASN A 336 22.61 -0.01 6.83
N ASP A 337 22.01 -0.01 8.01
CA ASP A 337 21.36 1.18 8.59
C ASP A 337 22.28 2.02 9.48
N CYS A 338 22.99 1.37 10.41
CA CYS A 338 23.92 2.04 11.33
C CYS A 338 25.40 1.81 11.05
N TYR A 339 25.73 0.97 10.05
CA TYR A 339 27.11 0.60 9.69
C TYR A 339 27.90 -0.12 10.79
N ASN A 340 27.26 -0.49 11.90
CA ASN A 340 27.88 -1.30 12.94
C ASN A 340 28.29 -2.66 12.37
N VAL A 341 29.48 -3.10 12.76
CA VAL A 341 30.01 -4.43 12.43
C VAL A 341 29.88 -5.30 13.67
N SER A 342 29.35 -6.51 13.49
CA SER A 342 29.18 -7.50 14.56
C SER A 342 29.46 -8.90 14.04
N LEU A 343 29.61 -9.86 14.96
CA LEU A 343 29.73 -11.27 14.62
C LEU A 343 28.35 -11.93 14.67
N ALA A 344 28.10 -12.86 13.74
CA ALA A 344 26.90 -13.69 13.73
C ALA A 344 27.22 -15.09 13.19
N GLN A 345 26.52 -16.11 13.69
CA GLN A 345 26.54 -17.45 13.09
C GLN A 345 25.93 -17.44 11.69
N LEU A 346 26.45 -18.27 10.78
CA LEU A 346 25.90 -18.46 9.44
C LEU A 346 24.52 -19.11 9.50
N HIS A 347 23.49 -18.26 9.41
CA HIS A 347 22.09 -18.68 9.44
C HIS A 347 21.57 -19.01 8.02
N THR A 348 20.86 -20.13 7.88
CA THR A 348 20.41 -20.67 6.58
C THR A 348 19.50 -19.71 5.81
N SER A 349 18.72 -18.87 6.49
CA SER A 349 17.89 -17.86 5.84
C SER A 349 18.66 -16.65 5.29
N GLY A 350 19.94 -16.49 5.65
CA GLY A 350 20.72 -15.29 5.32
C GLY A 350 20.25 -14.02 6.05
N LEU A 351 19.38 -14.14 7.05
CA LEU A 351 18.95 -13.02 7.89
C LEU A 351 19.96 -12.78 9.01
N TYR A 352 20.33 -11.51 9.19
CA TYR A 352 21.22 -11.10 10.28
C TYR A 352 20.63 -9.92 11.05
N TYR A 353 20.49 -10.12 12.35
CA TYR A 353 19.96 -9.12 13.27
C TYR A 353 21.03 -8.15 13.73
N CYS A 354 20.69 -6.86 13.79
CA CYS A 354 21.55 -5.83 14.35
C CYS A 354 21.08 -5.43 15.75
N GLU A 355 21.91 -5.67 16.75
CA GLU A 355 21.61 -5.32 18.15
C GLU A 355 21.42 -3.82 18.40
N LYS A 356 22.09 -2.97 17.63
CA LYS A 356 22.01 -1.51 17.78
C LYS A 356 20.73 -0.91 17.21
N CYS A 357 20.29 -1.42 16.05
CA CYS A 357 19.10 -0.91 15.34
C CYS A 357 17.85 -1.73 15.61
N LYS A 358 17.99 -2.92 16.19
CA LYS A 358 16.90 -3.88 16.44
C LYS A 358 16.13 -4.22 15.15
N ILE A 359 16.86 -4.43 14.05
CA ILE A 359 16.30 -4.76 12.71
C ILE A 359 17.13 -5.85 12.00
N PHE A 360 16.50 -6.54 11.06
CA PHE A 360 17.15 -7.50 10.16
C PHE A 360 17.60 -6.83 8.85
N ASN A 361 18.68 -6.05 8.93
CA ASN A 361 19.33 -5.50 7.74
C ASN A 361 20.86 -5.58 7.80
N GLY A 362 21.36 -6.66 8.40
CA GLY A 362 22.76 -7.04 8.31
C GLY A 362 23.09 -7.73 6.99
N GLU A 363 24.30 -7.52 6.50
CA GLU A 363 24.85 -8.18 5.32
C GLU A 363 26.18 -8.82 5.70
N ALA A 364 26.32 -10.11 5.40
CA ALA A 364 27.56 -10.84 5.62
C ALA A 364 28.66 -10.25 4.73
N THR A 365 29.81 -10.01 5.31
CA THR A 365 31.02 -9.62 4.59
C THR A 365 31.77 -10.87 4.12
N SER A 366 32.84 -10.69 3.35
CA SER A 366 33.76 -11.78 2.99
C SER A 366 34.70 -12.21 4.14
N GLN A 367 34.56 -11.62 5.34
CA GLN A 367 35.41 -11.89 6.49
C GLN A 367 34.72 -12.85 7.48
N TYR A 368 35.51 -13.79 8.00
CA TYR A 368 35.10 -14.71 9.06
C TYR A 368 35.57 -14.22 10.42
N GLY A 369 34.76 -14.45 11.45
CA GLY A 369 35.13 -14.24 12.85
C GLY A 369 35.53 -15.55 13.54
N SER A 370 36.06 -15.47 14.75
CA SER A 370 36.28 -16.67 15.58
C SER A 370 35.04 -16.98 16.41
N PHE A 371 34.85 -18.27 16.71
CA PHE A 371 33.75 -18.73 17.55
C PHE A 371 33.87 -18.20 18.98
N GLU A 372 35.09 -18.16 19.53
CA GLU A 372 35.35 -17.65 20.88
C GLU A 372 35.01 -16.16 21.01
N ALA A 373 35.30 -15.36 19.98
CA ALA A 373 34.96 -13.93 19.97
C ALA A 373 33.44 -13.72 19.89
N PHE A 374 32.73 -14.57 19.14
CA PHE A 374 31.27 -14.53 19.09
C PHE A 374 30.64 -14.89 20.44
N GLN A 375 31.16 -15.89 21.15
CA GLN A 375 30.66 -16.30 22.47
C GLN A 375 30.79 -15.20 23.54
N GLN A 376 31.74 -14.29 23.38
CA GLN A 376 31.95 -13.15 24.29
C GLN A 376 31.09 -11.94 23.92
N GLN A 377 30.45 -11.94 22.74
CA GLN A 377 29.57 -10.87 22.29
C GLN A 377 28.22 -10.99 23.00
N GLU A 378 27.72 -9.90 23.57
CA GLU A 378 26.35 -9.85 24.09
C GLU A 378 25.36 -9.84 22.92
N VAL A 379 24.52 -10.88 22.83
CA VAL A 379 23.52 -11.05 21.77
C VAL A 379 22.16 -11.27 22.42
N THR A 380 21.19 -10.42 22.09
CA THR A 380 19.83 -10.47 22.65
C THR A 380 18.90 -11.36 21.83
N MET A 381 19.24 -11.62 20.56
CA MET A 381 18.49 -12.54 19.71
C MET A 381 19.41 -13.56 19.04
N GLN A 382 19.33 -14.79 19.52
CA GLN A 382 20.04 -15.92 18.93
C GLN A 382 19.08 -16.84 18.19
N PRO A 383 19.50 -17.40 17.05
CA PRO A 383 18.73 -18.43 16.37
C PRO A 383 18.77 -19.73 17.18
N PRO A 384 17.74 -20.58 17.07
CA PRO A 384 17.71 -21.89 17.69
C PRO A 384 18.97 -22.70 17.33
N GLN A 385 19.61 -23.27 18.34
CA GLN A 385 20.74 -24.17 18.14
C GLN A 385 20.21 -25.58 17.84
N PRO A 386 20.88 -26.35 16.98
CA PRO A 386 20.47 -27.72 16.65
C PRO A 386 20.82 -28.63 17.83
N ASN A 387 19.99 -28.67 18.85
CA ASN A 387 20.09 -29.64 19.92
C ASN A 387 18.72 -30.27 20.18
N ARG A 388 18.74 -31.48 20.74
CA ARG A 388 17.55 -32.27 21.03
C ARG A 388 16.48 -31.48 21.82
N GLU A 389 16.87 -30.71 22.83
CA GLU A 389 15.94 -29.96 23.67
C GLU A 389 15.19 -28.86 22.90
N GLU A 390 15.92 -28.02 22.15
CA GLU A 390 15.33 -26.95 21.33
C GLU A 390 14.50 -27.50 20.17
N ILE A 391 14.94 -28.60 19.56
CA ILE A 391 14.18 -29.30 18.52
C ILE A 391 12.86 -29.84 19.09
N MET A 392 12.90 -30.52 20.24
CA MET A 392 11.71 -31.07 20.88
C MET A 392 10.73 -29.97 21.32
N LYS A 393 11.24 -28.84 21.80
CA LYS A 393 10.44 -27.66 22.12
C LYS A 393 9.72 -27.12 20.88
N TYR A 394 10.43 -26.98 19.75
CA TYR A 394 9.82 -26.53 18.49
C TYR A 394 8.68 -27.44 18.03
N LEU A 395 8.90 -28.76 18.04
CA LEU A 395 7.88 -29.73 17.65
C LEU A 395 6.66 -29.62 18.57
N THR A 396 6.88 -29.48 19.88
CA THR A 396 5.81 -29.31 20.87
C THR A 396 4.98 -28.06 20.67
N GLU A 397 5.61 -26.91 20.48
CA GLU A 397 4.89 -25.64 20.38
C GLU A 397 4.20 -25.44 19.03
N GLN A 398 4.82 -25.88 17.92
CA GLN A 398 4.30 -25.60 16.57
C GLN A 398 3.45 -26.73 15.99
N ILE A 399 3.82 -27.99 16.26
CA ILE A 399 3.13 -29.18 15.73
C ILE A 399 2.14 -29.75 16.76
N LYS A 400 2.09 -29.19 17.99
CA LYS A 400 1.25 -29.67 19.11
C LYS A 400 1.54 -31.14 19.45
N PHE A 401 2.82 -31.38 19.70
CA PHE A 401 3.42 -32.67 19.95
C PHE A 401 2.99 -33.31 21.30
N GLU A 402 2.92 -34.66 21.38
CA GLU A 402 2.63 -35.44 22.60
C GLU A 402 3.90 -36.11 23.13
N GLU A 403 4.24 -36.06 24.43
CA GLU A 403 5.54 -36.45 25.06
C GLU A 403 6.28 -37.73 24.55
N ASN A 404 5.66 -38.62 23.77
CA ASN A 404 6.20 -39.91 23.30
C ASN A 404 6.82 -39.89 21.87
N LEU A 405 7.39 -38.78 21.35
CA LEU A 405 7.89 -38.73 19.94
C LEU A 405 8.93 -39.77 19.71
N GLU A 406 9.87 -39.85 20.64
CA GLU A 406 11.06 -40.64 20.47
C GLU A 406 10.71 -42.11 20.43
N GLU A 407 9.76 -42.54 21.27
CA GLU A 407 9.19 -43.87 21.21
C GLU A 407 8.47 -44.09 19.88
N LYS A 408 7.69 -43.13 19.39
CA LYS A 408 6.92 -43.28 18.15
C LYS A 408 7.77 -43.20 16.88
N ILE A 409 8.81 -42.38 16.86
CA ILE A 409 9.84 -42.32 15.80
C ILE A 409 10.62 -43.63 15.81
N LYS A 410 11.08 -44.07 16.98
CA LYS A 410 11.78 -45.34 17.13
C LYS A 410 10.90 -46.52 16.73
N GLU A 411 9.62 -46.50 17.07
CA GLU A 411 8.63 -47.52 16.69
C GLU A 411 8.39 -47.56 15.18
N LEU A 412 8.17 -46.40 14.56
CA LEU A 412 7.83 -46.30 13.14
C LEU A 412 9.02 -46.43 12.20
N THR A 413 10.22 -46.07 12.65
CA THR A 413 11.41 -45.93 11.78
C THR A 413 12.61 -46.76 12.22
N GLY A 414 12.63 -47.23 13.47
CA GLY A 414 13.81 -47.90 14.06
C GLY A 414 14.98 -46.97 14.36
N LEU A 415 14.84 -45.65 14.16
CA LEU A 415 15.92 -44.68 14.35
C LEU A 415 15.83 -44.01 15.73
N GLU A 416 16.95 -44.00 16.46
CA GLU A 416 17.10 -43.18 17.67
C GLU A 416 17.56 -41.76 17.28
N ILE A 417 17.02 -40.74 17.97
CA ILE A 417 17.44 -39.33 17.80
C ILE A 417 18.82 -39.14 18.45
N GLN A 418 19.84 -39.81 17.91
CA GLN A 418 21.23 -39.68 18.35
C GLN A 418 22.23 -39.53 17.19
N GLY A 419 21.79 -39.30 15.95
CA GLY A 419 22.75 -39.37 14.84
C GLY A 419 22.41 -38.76 13.50
N ASN A 420 21.41 -37.89 13.38
CA ASN A 420 21.20 -37.19 12.09
C ASN A 420 20.60 -35.79 12.25
N GLU A 421 21.11 -35.03 13.22
CA GLU A 421 20.67 -33.65 13.49
C GLU A 421 20.75 -32.76 12.25
N SER A 422 21.72 -32.94 11.36
CA SER A 422 21.81 -32.12 10.14
C SER A 422 20.65 -32.36 9.17
N LEU A 423 20.29 -33.63 8.91
CA LEU A 423 19.17 -33.98 8.05
C LEU A 423 17.84 -33.59 8.69
N PHE A 424 17.69 -33.88 9.99
CA PHE A 424 16.47 -33.60 10.76
C PHE A 424 16.20 -32.10 10.85
N THR A 425 17.21 -31.31 11.23
CA THR A 425 17.14 -29.85 11.26
C THR A 425 16.93 -29.25 9.87
N THR A 426 17.58 -29.80 8.84
CA THR A 426 17.33 -29.37 7.45
C THR A 426 15.88 -29.62 7.04
N LEU A 427 15.33 -30.78 7.43
CA LEU A 427 13.95 -31.14 7.13
C LEU A 427 12.96 -30.18 7.80
N ILE A 428 13.14 -29.91 9.10
CA ILE A 428 12.34 -28.94 9.85
C ILE A 428 12.40 -27.55 9.23
N ASN A 429 13.60 -27.10 8.85
CA ASN A 429 13.78 -25.79 8.23
C ASN A 429 13.13 -25.70 6.84
N ARG A 430 13.03 -26.82 6.11
CA ARG A 430 12.58 -26.85 4.71
C ARG A 430 11.07 -27.04 4.56
N TYR A 431 10.43 -27.71 5.51
CA TYR A 431 9.03 -28.11 5.40
C TYR A 431 8.24 -27.65 6.63
N ASN A 432 7.05 -27.12 6.38
CA ASN A 432 6.13 -26.74 7.45
C ASN A 432 5.19 -27.92 7.70
N PHE A 433 5.29 -28.52 8.88
CA PHE A 433 4.53 -29.71 9.24
C PHE A 433 3.33 -29.34 10.11
N SER A 434 2.17 -29.90 9.80
CA SER A 434 0.93 -29.67 10.54
C SER A 434 0.62 -30.79 11.54
N THR A 435 1.17 -31.99 11.31
CA THR A 435 1.04 -33.14 12.21
C THR A 435 2.33 -33.96 12.26
N ILE A 436 2.41 -34.88 13.23
CA ILE A 436 3.53 -35.80 13.38
C ILE A 436 3.58 -36.77 12.19
N GLU A 437 2.44 -37.28 11.72
CA GLU A 437 2.37 -38.22 10.60
C GLU A 437 2.95 -37.63 9.32
N GLU A 438 2.67 -36.34 9.05
CA GLU A 438 3.22 -35.61 7.90
C GLU A 438 4.75 -35.49 8.00
N PHE A 439 5.26 -35.16 9.18
CA PHE A 439 6.69 -35.12 9.46
C PHE A 439 7.34 -36.48 9.20
N MET A 440 6.74 -37.55 9.73
CA MET A 440 7.28 -38.91 9.65
C MET A 440 7.27 -39.48 8.24
N ASP A 441 6.19 -39.32 7.49
CA ASP A 441 6.12 -39.76 6.08
C ASP A 441 7.21 -39.09 5.24
N LYS A 442 7.44 -37.78 5.48
CA LYS A 442 8.46 -37.04 4.74
C LYS A 442 9.88 -37.43 5.14
N TYR A 443 10.13 -37.58 6.43
CA TYR A 443 11.43 -38.00 6.95
C TYR A 443 11.80 -39.39 6.43
N LEU A 444 10.89 -40.37 6.55
CA LEU A 444 11.10 -41.74 6.10
C LEU A 444 11.43 -41.83 4.61
N LYS A 445 10.67 -41.11 3.76
CA LYS A 445 10.94 -41.05 2.30
C LYS A 445 12.36 -40.56 2.01
N ILE A 446 12.77 -39.49 2.67
CA ILE A 446 14.10 -38.88 2.46
C ILE A 446 15.23 -39.74 3.01
N THR A 447 15.01 -40.47 4.12
CA THR A 447 16.02 -41.38 4.68
C THR A 447 16.13 -42.72 3.96
N ALA A 448 15.11 -43.09 3.18
CA ALA A 448 15.07 -44.34 2.42
C ALA A 448 15.67 -44.20 1.00
N GLU A 449 15.69 -42.97 0.45
CA GLU A 449 16.39 -42.57 -0.78
C GLU A 449 17.90 -42.37 -0.52
#